data_AF-A0A495JIR7-F1
#
_entry.id   AF-A0A495JIR7-F1
#
_cell.length_a   1.000
_cell.length_b   1.000
_cell.length_c   1.000
_cell.angle_alpha   90.00
_cell.angle_beta   90.00
_cell.angle_gamma   90.00
#
_symmetry.space_group_name_H-M   'P 1'
#
loop_
_entity.id
_entity.type
_entity.pdbx_description
1 polymer ?
#
loop_
_entity_poly.entity_id
_entity_poly.type
_entity_poly.pdbx_seq_one_letter_code
_entity_poly.pdbx_strand_id
1 'polypeptide(L)'
;MRGGEAVEPPAGLVPPARWLYPVLVSGPSMVPTLRHGDAVLVRRGGRAVRPGDVVVAVFRSRPELAVVKRAVRRQDGGWWLHGDNELITDDSRAYGVADVLGRVVFRYWPRPRRLGYRSV
;
A
#
# COMPACT_ATOMS: atom_id res chain seq x y z
N MET A 1 -24.88 30.88 4.91
CA MET A 1 -24.35 30.36 3.63
C MET A 1 -23.31 31.32 3.10
N ARG A 2 -22.03 30.91 3.01
CA ARG A 2 -21.00 31.61 2.23
C ARG A 2 -20.37 30.57 1.31
N GLY A 3 -20.47 30.82 0.01
CA GLY A 3 -19.96 29.97 -1.06
C GLY A 3 -18.45 29.89 -1.03
N GLY A 4 -17.94 28.73 -1.43
CA GLY A 4 -16.52 28.44 -1.52
C GLY A 4 -15.87 29.15 -2.70
N GLU A 5 -14.61 29.52 -2.52
CA GLU A 5 -13.69 29.84 -3.60
C GLU A 5 -12.82 28.60 -3.81
N ALA A 6 -13.21 27.78 -4.78
CA ALA A 6 -12.34 26.73 -5.30
C ALA A 6 -11.29 27.44 -6.17
N VAL A 7 -10.05 27.52 -5.67
CA VAL A 7 -8.91 28.00 -6.44
C VAL A 7 -8.61 26.94 -7.49
N GLU A 8 -8.99 27.20 -8.75
CA GLU A 8 -8.59 26.31 -9.86
C GLU A 8 -7.08 26.43 -10.08
N PRO A 9 -6.34 25.30 -10.12
CA PRO A 9 -4.91 25.33 -10.38
C PRO A 9 -4.63 25.80 -11.81
N PRO A 10 -3.55 26.57 -12.05
CA PRO A 10 -3.24 27.11 -13.37
C PRO A 10 -3.03 25.98 -14.39
N ALA A 11 -3.73 26.08 -15.51
CA ALA A 11 -3.61 25.17 -16.65
C ALA A 11 -2.15 25.14 -17.14
N GLY A 12 -1.49 24.00 -16.96
CA GLY A 12 -0.11 23.77 -17.40
C GLY A 12 0.80 23.10 -16.38
N LEU A 13 0.43 23.11 -15.09
CA LEU A 13 1.08 22.23 -14.12
C LEU A 13 0.30 20.92 -14.06
N VAL A 14 0.69 19.92 -14.84
CA VAL A 14 0.37 18.54 -14.45
C VAL A 14 1.25 18.27 -13.23
N PRO A 15 0.75 18.28 -11.98
CA PRO A 15 1.60 17.90 -10.87
C PRO A 15 2.08 16.49 -11.18
N PRO A 16 3.41 16.18 -11.13
CA PRO A 16 3.83 14.81 -11.31
C PRO A 16 3.06 14.02 -10.26
N ALA A 17 2.21 13.09 -10.71
CA ALA A 17 1.26 12.35 -9.89
C ALA A 17 2.02 11.51 -8.84
N ARG A 18 2.45 12.19 -7.78
CA ARG A 18 3.20 11.74 -6.61
C ARG A 18 2.23 11.75 -5.43
N TRP A 19 1.02 11.24 -5.66
CA TRP A 19 -0.05 11.27 -4.67
C TRP A 19 0.36 10.36 -3.51
N LEU A 20 0.56 10.99 -2.36
CA LEU A 20 0.67 10.33 -1.07
C LEU A 20 -0.73 10.31 -0.45
N TYR A 21 -1.12 9.18 0.11
CA TYR A 21 -2.36 9.07 0.87
C TYR A 21 -2.14 8.29 2.17
N PRO A 22 -2.84 8.66 3.25
CA PRO A 22 -2.75 7.95 4.51
C PRO A 22 -3.58 6.66 4.46
N VAL A 23 -3.10 5.62 5.14
CA VAL A 23 -3.82 4.37 5.37
C VAL A 23 -3.64 3.96 6.83
N LEU A 24 -4.75 3.59 7.47
CA LEU A 24 -4.73 2.97 8.79
C LEU A 24 -4.64 1.46 8.62
N VAL A 25 -3.63 0.84 9.25
CA VAL A 25 -3.44 -0.61 9.20
C VAL A 25 -4.45 -1.27 10.12
N SER A 26 -5.23 -2.21 9.57
CA SER A 26 -6.11 -3.07 10.34
C SER A 26 -5.69 -4.53 10.25
N GLY A 27 -5.64 -5.19 11.41
CA GLY A 27 -5.41 -6.62 11.53
C GLY A 27 -3.94 -6.98 11.74
N PRO A 28 -3.65 -8.25 12.06
CA PRO A 28 -2.32 -8.69 12.49
C PRO A 28 -1.43 -9.21 11.34
N SER A 29 -1.89 -9.18 10.09
CA SER A 29 -1.23 -9.90 8.99
C SER A 29 0.18 -9.39 8.62
N MET A 30 0.51 -8.16 9.02
CA MET A 30 1.82 -7.54 8.75
C MET A 30 2.73 -7.48 9.99
N VAL A 31 2.34 -8.11 11.10
CA VAL A 31 3.20 -8.21 12.29
C VAL A 31 4.42 -9.07 11.94
N PRO A 32 5.66 -8.69 12.32
CA PRO A 32 6.02 -7.58 13.21
C PRO A 32 6.28 -6.22 12.52
N THR A 33 6.25 -6.16 11.18
CA THR A 33 6.57 -4.95 10.41
C THR A 33 5.59 -3.82 10.67
N LEU A 34 4.29 -4.13 10.62
CA LEU A 34 3.19 -3.21 10.93
C LEU A 34 2.21 -3.87 11.88
N ARG A 35 1.70 -3.10 12.83
CA ARG A 35 0.68 -3.55 13.79
C ARG A 35 -0.67 -2.93 13.45
N HIS A 36 -1.74 -3.58 13.91
CA HIS A 36 -3.07 -2.96 13.92
C HIS A 36 -2.99 -1.58 14.61
N GLY A 37 -3.56 -0.55 13.97
CA GLY A 37 -3.51 0.83 14.43
C GLY A 37 -2.30 1.63 13.95
N ASP A 38 -1.32 1.02 13.26
CA ASP A 38 -0.24 1.78 12.63
C ASP A 38 -0.80 2.66 11.50
N ALA A 39 -0.38 3.92 11.47
CA ALA A 39 -0.77 4.85 10.41
C ALA A 39 0.39 5.03 9.43
N VAL A 40 0.14 4.76 8.15
CA VAL A 40 1.16 4.72 7.11
C VAL A 40 0.84 5.65 5.94
N LEU A 41 1.89 6.16 5.31
CA LEU A 41 1.82 6.89 4.05
C LEU A 41 2.11 5.96 2.89
N VAL A 42 1.22 5.98 1.91
CA VAL A 42 1.27 5.17 0.71
C VAL A 42 1.48 6.08 -0.48
N ARG A 43 2.41 5.71 -1.37
CA ARG A 43 2.69 6.42 -2.60
C ARG A 43 2.10 5.67 -3.78
N ARG A 44 1.21 6.33 -4.51
CA ARG A 44 0.75 5.87 -5.83
C ARG A 44 1.76 6.33 -6.89
N GLY A 45 2.16 5.41 -7.78
CA GLY A 45 3.12 5.70 -8.84
C GLY A 45 4.56 5.99 -8.36
N GLY A 46 5.37 6.56 -9.26
CA GLY A 46 6.80 6.79 -9.03
C GLY A 46 7.64 5.53 -9.28
N ARG A 47 8.49 5.15 -8.33
CA ARG A 47 9.35 3.95 -8.46
C ARG A 47 8.48 2.68 -8.55
N ALA A 48 8.78 1.84 -9.53
CA ALA A 48 8.19 0.51 -9.68
C ALA A 48 8.32 -0.36 -8.41
N VAL A 49 7.26 -1.11 -8.11
CA VAL A 49 7.22 -2.08 -7.00
C VAL A 49 8.28 -3.16 -7.24
N ARG A 50 8.98 -3.55 -6.18
CA ARG A 50 9.96 -4.65 -6.18
C ARG A 50 9.57 -5.71 -5.14
N PRO A 51 10.07 -6.95 -5.26
CA PRO A 51 10.04 -7.91 -4.14
C PRO A 51 10.48 -7.25 -2.84
N GLY A 52 9.91 -7.63 -1.72
CA GLY A 52 10.20 -7.06 -0.41
C GLY A 52 9.53 -5.71 -0.10
N ASP A 53 8.94 -5.01 -1.08
CA ASP A 53 8.17 -3.79 -0.80
C ASP A 53 6.87 -4.12 -0.05
N VAL A 54 6.48 -3.28 0.92
CA VAL A 54 5.14 -3.33 1.52
C VAL A 54 4.20 -2.50 0.67
N VAL A 55 3.05 -3.06 0.30
CA VAL A 55 2.12 -2.46 -0.66
C VAL A 55 0.69 -2.46 -0.14
N VAL A 56 -0.09 -1.50 -0.63
CA VAL A 56 -1.55 -1.58 -0.61
C VAL A 56 -2.00 -2.14 -1.95
N ALA A 57 -2.84 -3.17 -1.92
CA ALA A 57 -3.29 -3.88 -3.11
C ALA A 57 -4.73 -4.37 -2.94
N VAL A 58 -5.32 -4.83 -4.03
CA VAL A 58 -6.60 -5.55 -4.03
C VAL A 58 -6.38 -6.91 -4.68
N PHE A 59 -6.90 -7.98 -4.06
CA PHE A 59 -6.88 -9.29 -4.70
C PHE A 59 -7.92 -9.32 -5.81
N ARG A 60 -7.60 -9.94 -6.95
CA ARG A 60 -8.56 -10.01 -8.08
C ARG A 60 -9.81 -10.81 -7.73
N SER A 61 -9.71 -11.74 -6.79
CA SER A 61 -10.83 -12.51 -6.25
C SER A 61 -11.65 -11.77 -5.19
N ARG A 62 -11.14 -10.63 -4.67
CA ARG A 62 -11.80 -9.74 -3.69
C ARG A 62 -11.50 -8.26 -3.99
N PRO A 63 -11.96 -7.73 -5.14
CA PRO A 63 -11.61 -6.39 -5.61
C PRO A 63 -12.12 -5.26 -4.69
N GLU A 64 -13.12 -5.53 -3.85
CA GLU A 64 -13.71 -4.60 -2.89
C GLU A 64 -12.85 -4.38 -1.63
N LEU A 65 -11.86 -5.25 -1.38
CA LEU A 65 -11.07 -5.23 -0.15
C LEU A 65 -9.61 -4.83 -0.42
N ALA A 66 -9.26 -3.61 0.02
CA ALA A 66 -7.88 -3.17 0.04
C ALA A 66 -7.11 -3.83 1.21
N VAL A 67 -5.97 -4.43 0.91
CA VAL A 67 -5.10 -5.12 1.86
C VAL A 67 -3.71 -4.51 1.90
N VAL A 68 -3.05 -4.61 3.06
CA VAL A 68 -1.62 -4.30 3.21
C VAL A 68 -0.85 -5.61 3.30
N LYS A 69 0.07 -5.86 2.35
CA LYS A 69 0.87 -7.09 2.27
C LYS A 69 2.30 -6.79 1.79
N ARG A 70 3.20 -7.77 1.89
CA ARG A 70 4.54 -7.71 1.29
C ARG A 70 4.52 -8.31 -0.11
N ALA A 71 5.09 -7.59 -1.07
CA ALA A 71 5.29 -8.06 -2.43
C ALA A 71 6.38 -9.14 -2.46
N VAL A 72 6.08 -10.31 -3.02
CA VAL A 72 7.03 -11.42 -3.13
C VAL A 72 7.59 -11.50 -4.55
N ARG A 73 6.72 -11.57 -5.55
CA ARG A 73 7.10 -11.65 -6.97
C ARG A 73 5.99 -11.15 -7.88
N ARG A 74 6.35 -10.78 -9.11
CA ARG A 74 5.37 -10.55 -10.17
C ARG A 74 4.82 -11.87 -10.69
N GLN A 75 3.52 -11.90 -10.96
CA GLN A 75 2.84 -13.08 -11.49
C GLN A 75 1.56 -12.65 -12.22
N ASP A 76 1.31 -13.20 -13.40
CA ASP A 76 0.08 -13.01 -14.20
C ASP A 76 -0.35 -11.54 -14.36
N GLY A 77 0.62 -10.67 -14.64
CA GLY A 77 0.42 -9.22 -14.79
C GLY A 77 0.18 -8.45 -13.50
N GLY A 78 0.11 -9.13 -12.35
CA GLY A 78 -0.03 -8.53 -11.02
C GLY A 78 1.10 -8.95 -10.07
N TRP A 79 0.77 -9.08 -8.80
CA TRP A 79 1.71 -9.45 -7.74
C TRP A 79 1.22 -10.61 -6.88
N TRP A 80 2.15 -11.51 -6.58
CA TRP A 80 2.02 -12.46 -5.48
C TRP A 80 2.46 -11.78 -4.18
N LEU A 81 1.57 -11.79 -3.19
CA LEU A 81 1.72 -11.06 -1.94
C LEU A 81 1.62 -12.01 -0.75
N HIS A 82 2.44 -11.80 0.27
CA HIS A 82 2.37 -12.52 1.55
C HIS A 82 2.18 -11.55 2.72
N GLY A 83 1.48 -12.01 3.76
CA GLY A 83 1.57 -11.38 5.08
C GLY A 83 2.93 -11.67 5.73
N ASP A 84 3.44 -10.74 6.53
CA ASP A 84 4.65 -10.99 7.33
C ASP A 84 4.36 -11.89 8.55
N ASN A 85 3.10 -11.99 8.94
CA ASN A 85 2.65 -12.88 9.99
C ASN A 85 2.23 -14.23 9.37
N GLU A 86 3.11 -15.22 9.43
CA GLU A 86 2.92 -16.54 8.83
C GLU A 86 1.71 -17.30 9.39
N LEU A 87 1.26 -16.97 10.60
CA LEU A 87 0.07 -17.54 11.24
C LEU A 87 -1.25 -17.09 10.58
N ILE A 88 -1.20 -16.05 9.73
CA ILE A 88 -2.36 -15.51 9.03
C ILE A 88 -2.24 -15.82 7.53
N THR A 89 -3.09 -16.71 7.04
CA THR A 89 -3.07 -17.18 5.63
C THR A 89 -3.98 -16.37 4.71
N ASP A 90 -4.31 -15.14 5.09
CA ASP A 90 -5.13 -14.22 4.31
C ASP A 90 -4.26 -13.49 3.26
N ASP A 91 -3.69 -14.23 2.31
CA ASP A 91 -2.77 -13.71 1.31
C ASP A 91 -2.91 -14.41 -0.06
N SER A 92 -1.93 -14.26 -0.95
CA SER A 92 -2.02 -14.85 -2.30
C SER A 92 -2.16 -16.37 -2.31
N ARG A 93 -1.78 -17.09 -1.24
CA ARG A 93 -2.04 -18.53 -1.12
C ARG A 93 -3.54 -18.85 -1.10
N ALA A 94 -4.36 -17.95 -0.57
CA ALA A 94 -5.81 -18.08 -0.49
C ALA A 94 -6.55 -17.38 -1.64
N TYR A 95 -6.05 -16.22 -2.09
CA TYR A 95 -6.79 -15.33 -3.01
C TYR A 95 -6.14 -15.13 -4.38
N GLY A 96 -4.95 -15.69 -4.59
CA GLY A 96 -4.20 -15.57 -5.83
C GLY A 96 -3.58 -14.18 -6.02
N VAL A 97 -3.54 -13.75 -7.28
CA VAL A 97 -2.83 -12.53 -7.71
C VAL A 97 -3.58 -11.26 -7.30
N ALA A 98 -2.81 -10.23 -6.93
CA ALA A 98 -3.33 -8.92 -6.56
C ALA A 98 -2.80 -7.82 -7.48
N ASP A 99 -3.60 -6.75 -7.62
CA ASP A 99 -3.21 -5.53 -8.30
C ASP A 99 -2.82 -4.46 -7.28
N VAL A 100 -1.62 -3.89 -7.44
CA VAL A 100 -1.04 -2.95 -6.48
C VAL A 100 -1.57 -1.54 -6.71
N LEU A 101 -2.13 -0.94 -5.65
CA LEU A 101 -2.62 0.44 -5.64
C LEU A 101 -1.50 1.44 -5.31
N GLY A 102 -0.55 1.05 -4.46
CA GLY A 102 0.56 1.90 -4.07
C GLY A 102 1.53 1.21 -3.10
N ARG A 103 2.68 1.84 -2.90
CA ARG A 103 3.73 1.35 -2.00
C ARG A 103 3.71 2.10 -0.68
N VAL A 104 3.76 1.37 0.43
CA VAL A 104 3.93 1.94 1.75
C VAL A 104 5.37 2.46 1.87
N VAL A 105 5.54 3.76 2.12
CA VAL A 105 6.86 4.41 2.15
C VAL A 105 7.28 4.83 3.56
N PHE A 106 6.32 5.04 4.44
CA PHE A 106 6.57 5.56 5.78
C PHE A 106 5.45 5.16 6.74
N ARG A 107 5.78 4.69 7.93
CA ARG A 107 4.85 4.69 9.05
C ARG A 107 5.06 5.98 9.80
N TYR A 108 4.03 6.80 9.98
CA TYR A 108 4.14 8.09 10.67
C TYR A 108 3.62 8.05 12.11
N TRP A 109 2.86 7.03 12.49
CA TRP A 109 2.36 6.84 13.85
C TRP A 109 2.26 5.35 14.19
N PRO A 110 2.48 4.91 15.45
CA PRO A 110 2.90 5.69 16.63
C PRO A 110 4.40 5.95 16.72
N ARG A 111 5.20 5.18 15.97
CA ARG A 111 6.66 5.29 15.96
C ARG A 111 7.14 5.54 14.53
N PRO A 112 7.42 6.80 14.15
CA PRO A 112 7.80 7.17 12.80
C PRO A 112 8.98 6.34 12.28
N ARG A 113 8.83 5.71 11.11
CA ARG A 113 9.88 4.88 10.49
C ARG A 113 9.70 4.82 8.98
N ARG A 114 10.81 4.98 8.25
CA ARG A 114 10.84 4.69 6.81
C ARG A 114 10.73 3.19 6.57
N LEU A 115 9.77 2.81 5.73
CA LEU A 115 9.62 1.44 5.26
C LEU A 115 10.40 1.34 3.95
N GLY A 116 11.62 0.85 4.07
CA GLY A 116 12.51 0.58 2.95
C GLY A 116 12.28 -0.82 2.39
N TYR A 117 12.84 -1.05 1.20
CA TYR A 117 13.04 -2.38 0.66
C TYR A 117 13.82 -3.23 1.66
N ARG A 118 13.29 -4.41 1.98
CA ARG A 118 14.01 -5.46 2.69
C ARG A 118 14.32 -6.52 1.64
N SER A 119 15.60 -6.81 1.40
CA SER A 119 15.96 -8.02 0.63
C SER A 119 15.33 -9.20 1.35
N VAL A 120 14.39 -9.84 0.67
CA VAL A 120 13.87 -11.16 1.00
C VAL A 120 14.80 -12.21 0.40
#